data_AF-A0A099SDS1-F1
#
_entry.id   AF-A0A099SDS1-F1
#
_cell.length_a   1.000
_cell.length_b   1.000
_cell.length_c   1.000
_cell.angle_alpha   90.00
_cell.angle_beta   90.00
_cell.angle_gamma   90.00
#
_symmetry.space_group_name_H-M   'P 1'
#
loop_
_entity.id
_entity.type
_entity.pdbx_description
1 polymer ?
#
loop_
_entity_poly.entity_id
_entity_poly.type
_entity_poly.pdbx_seq_one_letter_code
_entity_poly.pdbx_strand_id
1 'polypeptide(L)'
;MSNTGAFEDAQLVEEEILEDYVRGKESFNLYEIYKITLNLCDIIEKFHKEDFFITLRELNPRNIIIMENNKVKIVKKNSYSHMLLNKNDNLRNYKLWKLSKQNDLYNVGKIMYFMATGKMPRTVLDIFIEDNYPENIDKNLKNIIYKCFEGNDKNTYFSVEDLSREISMEILRGIKHREIIDLRNLNAELAVGRQRKKVKVRSNKTIDFCKGLGYLKDIIGRTGAKDILTFVRSHIL
;
A
#
# COMPACT_ATOMS: atom_id res chain seq x y z
N MET A 1 -10.63 -53.39 5.07
CA MET A 1 -9.54 -52.68 4.37
C MET A 1 -9.97 -51.23 4.23
N SER A 2 -9.12 -50.37 4.74
CA SER A 2 -9.21 -48.92 4.89
C SER A 2 -9.39 -48.18 3.57
N ASN A 3 -10.24 -47.16 3.57
CA ASN A 3 -9.95 -45.96 2.78
C ASN A 3 -10.16 -44.73 3.67
N THR A 4 -9.08 -44.37 4.36
CA THR A 4 -8.87 -43.11 5.05
C THR A 4 -8.81 -41.99 4.02
N GLY A 5 -9.90 -41.24 3.87
CA GLY A 5 -9.90 -39.96 3.16
C GLY A 5 -9.20 -38.91 4.02
N ALA A 6 -7.89 -38.78 3.85
CA ALA A 6 -7.09 -37.68 4.37
C ALA A 6 -7.10 -36.52 3.36
N PHE A 7 -7.01 -35.30 3.92
CA PHE A 7 -6.85 -33.99 3.28
C PHE A 7 -8.14 -33.41 2.66
N GLU A 8 -8.59 -32.20 2.97
CA GLU A 8 -7.85 -30.99 3.32
C GLU A 8 -8.51 -30.25 4.50
N ASP A 9 -7.72 -29.92 5.53
CA ASP A 9 -8.02 -28.77 6.37
C ASP A 9 -7.92 -27.53 5.47
N ALA A 10 -9.01 -27.18 4.80
CA ALA A 10 -9.13 -25.89 4.12
C ALA A 10 -9.05 -24.82 5.20
N GLN A 11 -7.84 -24.30 5.41
CA GLN A 11 -7.60 -23.12 6.23
C GLN A 11 -8.60 -22.06 5.75
N LEU A 12 -9.54 -21.73 6.63
CA LEU A 12 -10.63 -20.81 6.35
C LEU A 12 -9.96 -19.45 6.11
N VAL A 13 -9.76 -19.10 4.84
CA VAL A 13 -9.17 -17.82 4.47
C VAL A 13 -10.18 -16.77 4.91
N GLU A 14 -9.83 -15.97 5.92
CA GLU A 14 -10.64 -14.83 6.32
C GLU A 14 -10.67 -13.83 5.16
N GLU A 15 -11.77 -13.87 4.41
CA GLU A 15 -12.08 -12.95 3.33
C GLU A 15 -13.13 -11.97 3.85
N GLU A 16 -12.76 -10.69 3.93
CA GLU A 16 -13.67 -9.63 4.36
C GLU A 16 -13.73 -8.52 3.32
N ILE A 17 -14.90 -7.93 3.10
CA ILE A 17 -15.05 -6.77 2.21
C ILE A 17 -14.36 -5.57 2.86
N LEU A 18 -13.60 -4.78 2.11
CA LEU A 18 -12.85 -3.63 2.65
C LEU A 18 -13.76 -2.64 3.40
N GLU A 19 -15.01 -2.45 2.96
CA GLU A 19 -15.98 -1.63 3.69
C GLU A 19 -16.23 -2.14 5.11
N ASP A 20 -16.45 -3.44 5.25
CA ASP A 20 -16.74 -4.10 6.53
C ASP A 20 -15.46 -4.14 7.39
N TYR A 21 -14.32 -4.48 6.78
CA TYR A 21 -13.01 -4.50 7.43
C TYR A 21 -12.61 -3.15 8.04
N VAL A 22 -12.91 -2.04 7.35
CA VAL A 22 -12.64 -0.69 7.88
C VAL A 22 -13.64 -0.31 8.97
N ARG A 23 -14.92 -0.66 8.82
CA ARG A 23 -15.97 -0.30 9.79
C ARG A 23 -15.95 -1.13 11.06
N GLY A 24 -15.46 -2.37 10.98
CA GLY A 24 -15.32 -3.27 12.12
C GLY A 24 -14.15 -2.91 13.04
N LYS A 25 -13.28 -1.98 12.65
CA LYS A 25 -12.12 -1.55 13.42
C LYS A 25 -12.34 -0.20 14.09
N GLU A 26 -11.89 -0.07 15.34
CA GLU A 26 -11.86 1.22 16.06
C GLU A 26 -10.84 2.20 15.45
N SER A 27 -9.72 1.68 14.92
CA SER A 27 -8.73 2.48 14.20
C SER A 27 -8.01 1.67 13.16
N PHE A 28 -7.69 2.31 12.03
CA PHE A 28 -7.00 1.67 10.93
C PHE A 28 -5.52 2.06 10.94
N ASN A 29 -4.62 1.08 10.99
CA ASN A 29 -3.19 1.35 11.11
C ASN A 29 -2.63 1.88 9.79
N LEU A 30 -1.84 2.95 9.85
CA LEU A 30 -1.10 3.54 8.73
C LEU A 30 -0.39 2.50 7.85
N TYR A 31 0.24 1.51 8.48
CA TYR A 31 0.97 0.48 7.75
C TYR A 31 0.06 -0.48 6.97
N GLU A 32 -1.15 -0.74 7.48
CA GLU A 32 -2.16 -1.52 6.77
C GLU A 32 -2.69 -0.75 5.55
N ILE A 33 -2.95 0.56 5.71
CA ILE A 33 -3.32 1.45 4.60
C ILE A 33 -2.29 1.35 3.48
N TYR A 34 -1.01 1.47 3.81
CA TYR A 34 0.07 1.37 2.83
C TYR A 34 0.15 -0.02 2.18
N LYS A 35 0.03 -1.10 2.94
CA LYS A 35 0.07 -2.47 2.38
C LYS A 35 -1.10 -2.78 1.44
N ILE A 36 -2.31 -2.42 1.84
CA ILE A 36 -3.52 -2.57 1.01
C ILE A 36 -3.38 -1.75 -0.26
N THR A 37 -2.90 -0.50 -0.13
CA THR A 37 -2.71 0.39 -1.29
C THR A 37 -1.66 -0.15 -2.26
N LEU A 38 -0.53 -0.68 -1.77
CA LEU A 38 0.48 -1.30 -2.64
C LEU A 38 -0.09 -2.50 -3.40
N ASN A 39 -0.86 -3.36 -2.72
CA ASN A 39 -1.52 -4.50 -3.37
C ASN A 39 -2.51 -4.03 -4.46
N LEU A 40 -3.28 -2.96 -4.20
CA LEU A 40 -4.16 -2.37 -5.22
C LEU A 40 -3.38 -1.83 -6.42
N CYS A 41 -2.29 -1.10 -6.17
CA CYS A 41 -1.43 -0.59 -7.24
C CYS A 41 -0.84 -1.72 -8.10
N ASP A 42 -0.41 -2.84 -7.48
CA ASP A 42 0.10 -4.01 -8.20
C ASP A 42 -0.96 -4.63 -9.13
N ILE A 43 -2.22 -4.67 -8.70
CA ILE A 43 -3.33 -5.16 -9.53
C ILE A 43 -3.57 -4.19 -10.69
N ILE A 44 -3.66 -2.88 -10.43
CA ILE A 44 -3.90 -1.86 -11.45
C ILE A 44 -2.76 -1.85 -12.48
N GLU A 45 -1.51 -1.94 -12.03
CA GLU A 45 -0.34 -1.98 -12.91
C GLU A 45 -0.38 -3.20 -13.85
N LYS A 46 -0.84 -4.36 -13.37
CA LYS A 46 -1.04 -5.55 -14.23
C LYS A 46 -2.10 -5.28 -15.31
N PHE A 47 -3.23 -4.67 -14.94
CA PHE A 47 -4.26 -4.29 -15.92
C PHE A 47 -3.72 -3.32 -16.97
N HIS A 48 -2.99 -2.27 -16.56
CA HIS A 48 -2.42 -1.30 -17.50
C HIS A 48 -1.34 -1.89 -18.42
N LYS A 49 -0.69 -2.99 -18.02
CA LYS A 49 0.27 -3.72 -18.87
C LYS A 49 -0.42 -4.62 -19.88
N GLU A 50 -1.54 -5.25 -19.49
CA GLU A 50 -2.34 -6.08 -20.39
C GLU A 50 -3.12 -5.23 -21.40
N ASP A 51 -3.69 -4.10 -20.96
CA ASP A 51 -4.32 -3.11 -21.82
C ASP A 51 -4.18 -1.69 -21.25
N PHE A 52 -3.47 -0.86 -22.00
CA PHE A 52 -3.20 0.53 -21.69
C PHE A 52 -4.45 1.42 -21.52
N PHE A 53 -5.61 1.01 -22.06
CA PHE A 53 -6.84 1.81 -22.10
C PHE A 53 -7.94 1.32 -21.17
N ILE A 54 -7.65 0.34 -20.32
CA ILE A 54 -8.58 -0.12 -19.28
C ILE A 54 -8.58 0.84 -18.10
N THR A 55 -9.78 1.16 -17.61
CA THR A 55 -10.00 1.84 -16.32
C THR A 55 -10.80 0.94 -15.41
N LEU A 56 -10.44 0.87 -14.13
CA LEU A 56 -11.20 0.19 -13.07
C LEU A 56 -12.36 1.08 -12.61
N ARG A 57 -13.42 1.09 -13.41
CA ARG A 57 -14.55 2.03 -13.26
C ARG A 57 -15.26 1.93 -11.91
N GLU A 58 -15.26 0.75 -11.31
CA GLU A 58 -15.93 0.49 -10.03
C GLU A 58 -14.96 0.14 -8.90
N LEU A 59 -13.80 0.79 -8.84
CA LEU A 59 -12.93 0.66 -7.66
C LEU A 59 -13.55 1.43 -6.47
N ASN A 60 -14.17 0.69 -5.56
CA ASN A 60 -14.80 1.18 -4.33
C ASN A 60 -14.66 0.11 -3.22
N PRO A 61 -14.91 0.44 -1.93
CA PRO A 61 -14.66 -0.48 -0.82
C PRO A 61 -15.49 -1.77 -0.85
N ARG A 62 -16.68 -1.77 -1.47
CA ARG A 62 -17.53 -2.97 -1.63
C ARG A 62 -16.97 -3.98 -2.62
N ASN A 63 -16.14 -3.50 -3.54
CA ASN A 63 -15.61 -4.30 -4.63
C ASN A 63 -14.18 -4.79 -4.34
N ILE A 64 -13.67 -4.58 -3.12
CA ILE A 64 -12.34 -5.01 -2.68
C ILE A 64 -12.53 -6.00 -1.53
N ILE A 65 -11.98 -7.20 -1.68
CA ILE A 65 -11.84 -8.18 -0.60
C ILE A 65 -10.44 -8.05 -0.02
N ILE A 66 -10.36 -7.98 1.30
CA ILE A 66 -9.16 -8.12 2.10
C ILE A 66 -9.05 -9.59 2.50
N MET A 67 -7.88 -10.16 2.22
CA MET A 67 -7.50 -11.52 2.56
C MET A 67 -6.40 -11.48 3.62
N GLU A 68 -5.99 -12.66 4.12
CA GLU A 68 -4.85 -12.80 5.02
C GLU A 68 -3.63 -11.96 4.57
N ASN A 69 -2.95 -11.35 5.55
CA ASN A 69 -1.77 -10.50 5.35
C ASN A 69 -1.98 -9.23 4.51
N ASN A 70 -3.19 -8.66 4.49
CA ASN A 70 -3.55 -7.47 3.70
C ASN A 70 -3.44 -7.66 2.18
N LYS A 71 -3.47 -8.91 1.70
CA LYS A 71 -3.63 -9.17 0.28
C LYS A 71 -5.02 -8.75 -0.15
N VAL A 72 -5.13 -8.26 -1.38
CA VAL A 72 -6.40 -7.74 -1.89
C VAL A 72 -6.83 -8.46 -3.15
N LYS A 73 -8.15 -8.60 -3.31
CA LYS A 73 -8.77 -9.10 -4.53
C LYS A 73 -9.89 -8.15 -4.95
N ILE A 74 -9.99 -7.88 -6.25
CA ILE A 74 -11.08 -7.08 -6.80
C ILE A 74 -12.19 -8.04 -7.25
N VAL A 75 -13.40 -7.88 -6.70
CA VAL A 75 -14.51 -8.84 -6.87
C VAL A 75 -15.24 -8.63 -8.20
N LYS A 76 -15.32 -7.38 -8.68
CA LYS A 76 -16.03 -7.05 -9.92
C LYS A 76 -15.08 -6.95 -11.11
N LYS A 77 -14.94 -8.08 -11.82
CA LYS A 77 -14.16 -8.21 -13.06
C LYS A 77 -14.93 -7.74 -14.33
N ASN A 78 -16.20 -7.33 -14.22
CA ASN A 78 -17.02 -7.02 -15.41
C ASN A 78 -17.23 -5.51 -15.63
N SER A 79 -16.63 -4.65 -14.82
CA SER A 79 -16.82 -3.19 -14.88
C SER A 79 -15.61 -2.45 -15.46
N TYR A 80 -14.87 -3.09 -16.36
CA TYR A 80 -13.82 -2.42 -17.14
C TYR A 80 -14.45 -1.71 -18.33
N SER A 81 -13.94 -0.54 -18.67
CA SER A 81 -14.28 0.13 -19.93
C SER A 81 -13.00 0.29 -20.74
N HIS A 82 -13.03 -0.18 -21.99
CA HIS A 82 -12.01 0.17 -22.96
C HIS A 82 -12.32 1.55 -23.51
N MET A 83 -11.37 2.48 -23.40
CA MET A 83 -11.48 3.72 -24.14
C MET A 83 -11.28 3.44 -25.64
N LEU A 84 -12.18 3.96 -26.48
CA LEU A 84 -12.15 3.72 -27.93
C LEU A 84 -10.91 4.34 -28.58
N LEU A 85 -9.94 3.49 -28.89
CA LEU A 85 -8.76 3.79 -29.68
C LEU A 85 -9.14 4.26 -31.09
N ASN A 86 -8.57 5.39 -31.51
CA ASN A 86 -8.59 5.81 -32.92
C ASN A 86 -7.20 5.57 -33.50
N LYS A 87 -7.05 4.58 -34.38
CA LYS A 87 -5.75 4.18 -34.95
C LYS A 87 -5.02 5.32 -35.68
N ASN A 88 -5.73 6.35 -36.10
CA ASN A 88 -5.18 7.48 -36.86
C ASN A 88 -4.93 8.74 -36.01
N ASP A 89 -5.24 8.71 -34.71
CA ASP A 89 -5.13 9.87 -33.82
C ASP A 89 -4.32 9.54 -32.55
N ASN A 90 -3.00 9.57 -32.72
CA ASN A 90 -2.04 9.28 -31.65
C ASN A 90 -2.17 10.25 -30.47
N LEU A 91 -2.47 11.52 -30.73
CA LEU A 91 -2.60 12.53 -29.68
C LEU A 91 -3.85 12.26 -28.81
N ARG A 92 -4.97 11.93 -29.44
CA ARG A 92 -6.19 11.52 -28.73
C ARG A 92 -5.97 10.26 -27.93
N ASN A 93 -5.33 9.24 -28.52
CA ASN A 93 -5.03 7.99 -27.80
C ASN A 93 -4.13 8.27 -26.59
N TYR A 94 -3.08 9.06 -26.73
CA TYR A 94 -2.24 9.46 -25.60
C TYR A 94 -3.04 10.16 -24.49
N LYS A 95 -3.95 11.07 -24.83
CA LYS A 95 -4.82 11.74 -23.86
C LYS A 95 -5.76 10.77 -23.13
N LEU A 96 -6.35 9.81 -23.85
CA LEU A 96 -7.21 8.77 -23.27
C LEU A 96 -6.43 7.87 -22.32
N TRP A 97 -5.22 7.46 -22.70
CA TRP A 97 -4.32 6.70 -21.84
C TRP A 97 -3.91 7.47 -20.57
N LYS A 98 -3.61 8.77 -20.69
CA LYS A 98 -3.32 9.59 -19.52
C LYS A 98 -4.53 9.66 -18.59
N LEU A 99 -5.73 9.82 -19.17
CA LEU A 99 -6.99 9.89 -18.43
C LEU A 99 -7.33 8.57 -17.71
N SER A 100 -7.08 7.41 -18.33
CA SER A 100 -7.31 6.10 -17.67
C SER A 100 -6.46 5.96 -16.42
N LYS A 101 -5.16 6.28 -16.51
CA LYS A 101 -4.23 6.28 -15.36
C LYS A 101 -4.65 7.26 -14.26
N GLN A 102 -5.04 8.47 -14.63
CA GLN A 102 -5.50 9.48 -13.68
C GLN A 102 -6.79 9.06 -12.96
N ASN A 103 -7.74 8.46 -13.68
CA ASN A 103 -8.98 7.95 -13.09
C ASN A 103 -8.72 6.84 -12.07
N ASP A 104 -7.80 5.92 -12.37
CA ASP A 104 -7.46 4.86 -11.43
C ASP A 104 -6.72 5.40 -10.20
N LEU A 105 -5.78 6.34 -10.37
CA LEU A 105 -5.13 7.05 -9.24
C LEU A 105 -6.15 7.79 -8.37
N TYR A 106 -7.09 8.50 -8.99
CA TYR A 106 -8.18 9.17 -8.29
C TYR A 106 -9.02 8.19 -7.46
N ASN A 107 -9.33 7.02 -8.03
CA ASN A 107 -10.06 5.99 -7.31
C ASN A 107 -9.26 5.40 -6.15
N VAL A 108 -7.97 5.12 -6.34
CA VAL A 108 -7.08 4.67 -5.25
C VAL A 108 -7.02 5.71 -4.14
N GLY A 109 -6.89 7.00 -4.48
CA GLY A 109 -6.90 8.10 -3.51
C GLY A 109 -8.18 8.14 -2.67
N LYS A 110 -9.36 7.91 -3.28
CA LYS A 110 -10.63 7.78 -2.52
C LYS A 110 -10.60 6.59 -1.57
N ILE A 111 -10.06 5.45 -2.00
CA ILE A 111 -9.95 4.25 -1.14
C ILE A 111 -9.02 4.54 0.06
N MET A 112 -7.88 5.19 -0.16
CA MET A 112 -6.96 5.60 0.92
C MET A 112 -7.64 6.56 1.90
N TYR A 113 -8.38 7.55 1.40
CA TYR A 113 -9.18 8.46 2.22
C TYR A 113 -10.21 7.69 3.06
N PHE A 114 -10.93 6.74 2.45
CA PHE A 114 -11.90 5.93 3.19
C PHE A 114 -11.25 5.09 4.28
N MET A 115 -10.11 4.44 4.01
CA MET A 115 -9.38 3.71 5.05
C MET A 115 -8.89 4.63 6.18
N ALA A 116 -8.54 5.88 5.86
CA ALA A 116 -8.07 6.86 6.84
C ALA A 116 -9.19 7.48 7.69
N THR A 117 -10.42 7.57 7.17
CA THR A 117 -11.51 8.35 7.78
C THR A 117 -12.75 7.51 8.13
N GLY A 118 -12.85 6.28 7.62
CA GLY A 118 -14.04 5.43 7.66
C GLY A 118 -15.19 5.92 6.76
N LYS A 119 -14.99 6.99 5.99
CA LYS A 119 -16.05 7.64 5.19
C LYS A 119 -15.59 7.83 3.76
N MET A 120 -16.48 7.56 2.80
CA MET A 120 -16.23 7.89 1.40
C MET A 120 -16.41 9.40 1.20
N PRO A 121 -15.54 10.06 0.40
CA PRO A 121 -15.71 11.46 0.08
C PRO A 121 -16.95 11.62 -0.80
N ARG A 122 -17.83 12.55 -0.44
CA ARG A 122 -19.01 12.94 -1.24
C ARG A 122 -18.59 13.79 -2.42
N THR A 123 -17.59 14.64 -2.20
CA THR A 123 -17.02 15.51 -3.23
C THR A 123 -15.49 15.48 -3.18
N VAL A 124 -14.84 15.96 -4.25
CA VAL A 124 -13.38 16.14 -4.26
C VAL A 124 -12.92 17.11 -3.16
N LEU A 125 -13.75 18.09 -2.81
CA LEU A 125 -13.41 19.08 -1.78
C LEU A 125 -13.29 18.43 -0.39
N ASP A 126 -14.02 17.35 -0.14
CA ASP A 126 -13.97 16.63 1.14
C ASP A 126 -12.56 16.11 1.44
N ILE A 127 -11.77 15.85 0.41
CA ILE A 127 -10.36 15.45 0.52
C ILE A 127 -9.52 16.60 1.08
N PHE A 128 -9.80 17.85 0.74
CA PHE A 128 -8.94 18.98 1.08
C PHE A 128 -9.36 19.70 2.38
N ILE A 129 -10.43 19.25 3.03
CA ILE A 129 -10.92 19.82 4.30
C ILE A 129 -10.22 19.09 5.46
N GLU A 130 -9.44 19.84 6.23
CA GLU A 130 -8.66 19.34 7.37
C GLU A 130 -9.53 18.59 8.39
N ASP A 131 -10.69 19.17 8.74
CA ASP A 131 -11.62 18.65 9.74
C ASP A 131 -12.29 17.31 9.35
N ASN A 132 -12.16 16.90 8.08
CA ASN A 132 -12.68 15.61 7.65
C ASN A 132 -11.76 14.44 8.02
N TYR A 133 -10.52 14.71 8.43
CA TYR A 133 -9.57 13.71 8.90
C TYR A 133 -9.58 13.57 10.43
N PRO A 134 -9.21 12.39 10.96
CA PRO A 134 -8.92 12.26 12.39
C PRO A 134 -7.79 13.20 12.82
N GLU A 135 -7.86 13.74 14.04
CA GLU A 135 -6.85 14.68 14.58
C GLU A 135 -5.42 14.13 14.54
N ASN A 136 -5.27 12.82 14.68
CA ASN A 136 -3.99 12.11 14.72
C ASN A 136 -3.59 11.50 13.36
N ILE A 137 -4.17 11.95 12.25
CA ILE A 137 -3.81 11.48 10.92
C ILE A 137 -2.33 11.71 10.62
N ASP A 138 -1.69 10.72 9.99
CA ASP A 138 -0.31 10.86 9.52
C ASP A 138 -0.23 11.89 8.38
N LYS A 139 0.68 12.87 8.53
CA LYS A 139 0.83 13.97 7.58
C LYS A 139 1.30 13.49 6.21
N ASN A 140 2.14 12.45 6.15
CA ASN A 140 2.65 11.93 4.89
C ASN A 140 1.55 11.16 4.16
N LEU A 141 0.78 10.33 4.87
CA LEU A 141 -0.40 9.67 4.31
C LEU A 141 -1.37 10.69 3.70
N LYS A 142 -1.66 11.75 4.44
CA LYS A 142 -2.56 12.81 3.97
C LYS A 142 -2.03 13.50 2.72
N ASN A 143 -0.74 13.85 2.69
CA ASN A 143 -0.11 14.42 1.50
C ASN A 143 -0.16 13.47 0.30
N ILE A 144 0.08 12.17 0.51
CA ILE A 144 -0.04 11.15 -0.53
C ILE A 144 -1.48 11.08 -1.07
N ILE A 145 -2.49 11.13 -0.19
CA ILE A 145 -3.89 11.19 -0.59
C ILE A 145 -4.13 12.42 -1.46
N TYR A 146 -3.69 13.62 -1.03
CA TYR A 146 -3.89 14.87 -1.78
C TYR A 146 -3.29 14.79 -3.19
N LYS A 147 -2.06 14.29 -3.32
CA LYS A 147 -1.37 14.13 -4.60
C LYS A 147 -2.08 13.20 -5.59
N CYS A 148 -2.98 12.34 -5.14
CA CYS A 148 -3.83 11.53 -6.03
C CYS A 148 -4.92 12.36 -6.75
N PHE A 149 -5.23 13.56 -6.26
CA PHE A 149 -6.31 14.43 -6.76
C PHE A 149 -5.82 15.70 -7.45
N GLU A 150 -4.53 16.03 -7.39
CA GLU A 150 -3.98 17.30 -7.90
C GLU A 150 -4.00 17.47 -9.43
N GLY A 151 -4.41 16.44 -10.18
CA GLY A 151 -5.05 16.55 -11.50
C GLY A 151 -4.23 17.08 -12.68
N ASN A 152 -3.19 17.91 -12.50
CA ASN A 152 -2.32 18.47 -13.54
C ASN A 152 -1.13 19.30 -13.01
N ASP A 153 -0.80 19.25 -11.72
CA ASP A 153 0.40 19.91 -11.21
C ASP A 153 1.65 19.03 -11.47
N LYS A 154 2.84 19.63 -11.54
CA LYS A 154 4.12 18.90 -11.66
C LYS A 154 4.35 17.90 -10.52
N ASN A 155 3.61 18.05 -9.43
CA ASN A 155 3.69 17.20 -8.25
C ASN A 155 2.70 16.03 -8.24
N THR A 156 1.76 15.94 -9.19
CA THR A 156 0.77 14.86 -9.28
C THR A 156 1.42 13.54 -9.74
N TYR A 157 0.94 12.41 -9.20
CA TYR A 157 1.34 11.10 -9.71
C TYR A 157 0.96 10.92 -11.18
N PHE A 158 1.91 10.43 -11.99
CA PHE A 158 1.64 10.12 -13.39
C PHE A 158 1.06 8.71 -13.56
N SER A 159 1.39 7.81 -12.64
CA SER A 159 0.95 6.41 -12.64
C SER A 159 0.85 5.83 -11.23
N VAL A 160 0.16 4.70 -11.08
CA VAL A 160 0.14 3.93 -9.83
C VAL A 160 1.53 3.40 -9.43
N GLU A 161 2.48 3.32 -10.36
CA GLU A 161 3.88 2.99 -10.07
C GLU A 161 4.55 4.12 -9.26
N ASP A 162 4.28 5.38 -9.60
CA ASP A 162 4.81 6.54 -8.88
C ASP A 162 4.27 6.60 -7.45
N LEU A 163 2.97 6.34 -7.28
CA LEU A 163 2.34 6.21 -5.98
C LEU A 163 2.95 5.05 -5.17
N SER A 164 3.12 3.89 -5.80
CA SER A 164 3.72 2.71 -5.15
C SER A 164 5.13 2.99 -4.64
N ARG A 165 5.90 3.76 -5.42
CA ARG A 165 7.26 4.14 -5.05
C ARG A 165 7.28 5.03 -3.82
N GLU A 166 6.42 6.03 -3.76
CA GLU A 166 6.33 6.92 -2.59
C GLU A 166 5.89 6.16 -1.33
N ILE A 167 4.86 5.32 -1.44
CA ILE A 167 4.40 4.48 -0.32
C ILE A 167 5.52 3.53 0.14
N SER A 168 6.24 2.93 -0.79
CA SER A 168 7.39 2.07 -0.48
C SER A 168 8.47 2.82 0.29
N MET A 169 8.77 4.07 -0.11
CA MET A 169 9.71 4.91 0.63
C MET A 169 9.22 5.25 2.04
N GLU A 170 7.93 5.54 2.22
CA GLU A 170 7.34 5.80 3.54
C GLU A 170 7.43 4.57 4.46
N ILE A 171 7.12 3.38 3.95
CA ILE A 171 7.31 2.13 4.69
C ILE A 171 8.77 1.96 5.14
N LEU A 172 9.72 2.15 4.22
CA LEU A 172 11.15 1.99 4.53
C LEU A 172 11.65 3.02 5.55
N ARG A 173 11.16 4.27 5.47
CA ARG A 173 11.44 5.31 6.47
C ARG A 173 10.90 4.91 7.84
N GLY A 174 9.69 4.37 7.89
CA GLY A 174 9.07 3.86 9.12
C GLY A 174 9.87 2.71 9.75
N ILE A 175 10.34 1.76 8.95
CA ILE A 175 11.19 0.64 9.42
C ILE A 175 12.51 1.17 9.98
N LYS A 176 13.21 2.02 9.23
CA LYS A 176 14.49 2.62 9.67
C LYS A 176 14.34 3.39 10.99
N HIS A 177 13.23 4.12 11.16
CA HIS A 177 12.98 4.88 12.38
C HIS A 177 12.77 3.95 13.59
N ARG A 178 12.01 2.85 13.43
CA ARG A 178 11.83 1.85 14.50
C ARG A 178 13.15 1.20 14.90
N GLU A 179 13.99 0.81 13.95
CA GLU A 179 15.30 0.23 14.25
C GLU A 179 16.21 1.18 15.05
N ILE A 180 16.21 2.47 14.71
CA ILE A 180 16.98 3.48 15.46
C ILE A 180 16.46 3.60 16.89
N ILE A 181 15.14 3.54 17.09
CA ILE A 181 14.54 3.53 18.43
C ILE A 181 14.94 2.27 19.20
N ASP A 182 14.82 1.09 18.61
CA ASP A 182 15.14 -0.18 19.25
C ASP A 182 16.62 -0.24 19.67
N LEU A 183 17.53 0.22 18.81
CA LEU A 183 18.95 0.33 19.14
C LEU A 183 19.22 1.32 20.28
N ARG A 184 18.51 2.46 20.32
CA ARG A 184 18.62 3.43 21.42
C ARG A 184 18.11 2.86 22.73
N ASN A 185 16.97 2.18 22.69
CA ASN A 185 16.37 1.52 23.86
C ASN A 185 17.29 0.42 24.42
N LEU A 186 17.83 -0.44 23.54
CA LEU A 186 18.78 -1.48 23.93
C LEU A 186 20.06 -0.88 24.55
N ASN A 187 20.59 0.20 23.97
CA ASN A 187 21.76 0.89 24.52
C ASN A 187 21.46 1.51 25.90
N ALA A 188 20.26 2.07 26.09
CA ALA A 188 19.83 2.59 27.39
C ALA A 188 19.69 1.48 28.42
N GLU A 189 19.06 0.35 28.08
CA GLU A 189 18.96 -0.83 28.95
C GLU A 189 20.34 -1.40 29.32
N LEU A 190 21.28 -1.46 28.37
CA LEU A 190 22.65 -1.89 28.63
C LEU A 190 23.41 -0.89 29.51
N ALA A 191 23.17 0.42 29.36
CA ALA A 191 23.76 1.45 30.21
C ALA A 191 23.24 1.35 31.66
N VAL A 192 21.94 1.10 31.85
CA VAL A 192 21.32 0.86 33.16
C VAL A 192 21.75 -0.49 33.75
N GLY A 193 21.86 -1.54 32.93
CA GLY A 193 22.35 -2.86 33.29
C GLY A 193 23.82 -2.89 33.68
N ARG A 194 24.67 -1.99 33.17
CA ARG A 194 26.05 -1.81 33.65
C ARG A 194 26.13 -1.30 35.10
N GLN A 195 25.06 -0.69 35.62
CA GLN A 195 24.94 -0.31 37.03
C GLN A 195 24.34 -1.42 37.92
N ARG A 196 23.81 -2.52 37.35
CA ARG A 196 23.27 -3.68 38.08
C ARG A 196 23.90 -4.99 37.59
N LYS A 197 24.80 -5.56 38.40
CA LYS A 197 25.52 -6.83 38.13
C LYS A 197 24.68 -7.90 37.38
N LYS A 198 25.24 -8.37 36.26
CA LYS A 198 24.99 -9.62 35.49
C LYS A 198 23.53 -10.06 35.29
N VAL A 199 22.96 -9.75 34.11
CA VAL A 199 21.80 -10.46 33.57
C VAL A 199 22.16 -11.14 32.25
N LYS A 200 21.90 -12.44 32.16
CA LYS A 200 22.08 -13.30 30.98
C LYS A 200 20.86 -13.13 30.08
N VAL A 201 21.01 -12.50 28.91
CA VAL A 201 19.91 -12.38 27.93
C VAL A 201 19.99 -13.55 26.94
N ARG A 202 18.94 -14.38 26.93
CA ARG A 202 18.65 -15.36 25.86
C ARG A 202 17.69 -14.67 24.89
N SER A 203 18.12 -14.36 23.66
CA SER A 203 17.19 -14.00 22.59
C SER A 203 16.96 -15.20 21.68
N ASN A 204 15.70 -15.64 21.61
CA ASN A 204 15.21 -16.62 20.65
C ASN A 204 14.58 -15.89 19.45
N LYS A 205 14.76 -16.48 18.26
CA LYS A 205 14.24 -16.11 16.92
C LYS A 205 14.93 -14.95 16.21
N THR A 206 16.03 -15.30 15.55
CA THR A 206 16.59 -14.59 14.40
C THR A 206 15.67 -14.76 13.17
N ILE A 207 14.88 -13.74 12.84
CA ILE A 207 14.55 -13.48 11.44
C ILE A 207 15.79 -12.80 10.87
N ASP A 208 16.38 -13.36 9.80
CA ASP A 208 17.65 -12.89 9.19
C ASP A 208 17.44 -11.58 8.41
N PHE A 209 17.04 -10.50 9.12
CA PHE A 209 16.87 -9.14 8.59
C PHE A 209 18.20 -8.49 8.19
N CYS A 210 19.32 -9.02 8.68
CA CYS A 210 20.67 -8.49 8.41
C CYS A 210 21.05 -8.56 6.92
N LYS A 211 20.54 -9.56 6.16
CA LYS A 211 20.74 -9.63 4.71
C LYS A 211 19.94 -8.58 3.94
N GLY A 212 18.71 -8.28 4.36
CA GLY A 212 17.87 -7.23 3.74
C GLY A 212 18.39 -5.82 4.01
N LEU A 213 19.04 -5.59 5.15
CA LEU A 213 19.57 -4.29 5.57
C LEU A 213 20.85 -3.86 4.85
N GLY A 214 21.75 -4.79 4.54
CA GLY A 214 22.89 -4.52 3.67
C GLY A 214 22.43 -4.10 2.27
N TYR A 215 21.42 -4.80 1.74
CA TYR A 215 20.80 -4.52 0.46
C TYR A 215 20.06 -3.17 0.43
N LEU A 216 19.37 -2.80 1.52
CA LEU A 216 18.69 -1.51 1.64
C LEU A 216 19.64 -0.31 1.71
N LYS A 217 20.78 -0.43 2.42
CA LYS A 217 21.82 0.62 2.45
C LYS A 217 22.45 0.83 1.07
N ASP A 218 22.67 -0.26 0.33
CA ASP A 218 23.18 -0.19 -1.05
C ASP A 218 22.11 0.37 -2.01
N ILE A 219 20.83 0.00 -1.87
CA ILE A 219 19.73 0.52 -2.69
C ILE A 219 19.52 2.02 -2.50
N ILE A 220 19.39 2.47 -1.24
CA ILE A 220 19.12 3.88 -0.93
C ILE A 220 20.34 4.76 -1.27
N GLY A 221 21.55 4.19 -1.24
CA GLY A 221 22.79 4.90 -1.54
C GLY A 221 23.21 4.89 -3.02
N ARG A 222 22.77 3.94 -3.85
CA ARG A 222 23.31 3.75 -5.20
C ARG A 222 22.31 3.40 -6.31
N THR A 223 21.05 3.08 -6.04
CA THR A 223 20.21 2.41 -7.05
C THR A 223 18.91 3.12 -7.39
N GLY A 224 18.45 2.88 -8.62
CA GLY A 224 17.30 3.56 -9.20
C GLY A 224 15.99 3.14 -8.54
N ALA A 225 14.95 3.95 -8.76
CA ALA A 225 13.58 3.75 -8.31
C ALA A 225 13.01 2.32 -8.42
N LYS A 226 13.48 1.52 -9.38
CA LYS A 226 13.01 0.17 -9.69
C LYS A 226 13.47 -0.89 -8.70
N ASP A 227 14.65 -0.70 -8.10
CA ASP A 227 15.24 -1.66 -7.14
C ASP A 227 14.55 -1.58 -5.78
N ILE A 228 14.12 -0.38 -5.38
CA ILE A 228 13.32 -0.14 -4.17
C ILE A 228 11.99 -0.89 -4.24
N LEU A 229 11.25 -0.75 -5.35
CA LEU A 229 9.96 -1.42 -5.54
C LEU A 229 10.10 -2.94 -5.49
N THR A 230 11.14 -3.47 -6.15
CA THR A 230 11.41 -4.90 -6.17
C THR A 230 11.70 -5.45 -4.77
N PHE A 231 12.47 -4.72 -3.96
CA PHE A 231 12.76 -5.10 -2.58
C PHE A 231 11.48 -5.14 -1.71
N VAL A 232 10.67 -4.08 -1.72
CA VAL A 232 9.44 -4.02 -0.90
C VAL A 232 8.50 -5.15 -1.28
N ARG A 233 8.30 -5.41 -2.57
CA ARG A 233 7.44 -6.50 -3.06
C ARG A 233 7.92 -7.90 -2.68
N SER A 234 9.22 -8.10 -2.47
CA SER A 234 9.80 -9.44 -2.21
C SER A 234 10.03 -9.74 -0.73
N HIS A 235 10.12 -8.72 0.11
CA HIS A 235 10.53 -8.88 1.52
C HIS A 235 9.55 -8.28 2.54
N ILE A 236 8.58 -7.45 2.10
CA ILE A 236 7.67 -6.72 3.00
C ILE A 236 6.20 -7.11 2.77
N LEU A 237 5.82 -7.30 1.50
CA LEU A 237 4.52 -7.85 1.09
C LEU A 237 4.58 -9.37 1.05
#